data_AF-W9WMA7-F1
#
_entry.id   AF-W9WMA7-F1
#
_cell.length_a   1.000
_cell.length_b   1.000
_cell.length_c   1.000
_cell.angle_alpha   90.00
_cell.angle_beta   90.00
_cell.angle_gamma   90.00
#
_symmetry.space_group_name_H-M   'P 1'
#
loop_
_entity.id
_entity.type
_entity.pdbx_description
1 polymer ?
#
loop_
_entity_poly.entity_id
_entity_poly.type
_entity_poly.pdbx_seq_one_letter_code
_entity_poly.pdbx_strand_id
1 'polypeptide(L)'
;MPKPASIASLALDRDAQLIEALWEWSASSQGHPTATPTSYDELFKLIRELKSKSNATKDQIASVFFSQLHSPTKQSAGKTLRLALRLLLMVDCSTGPINALDELEAGDLQPPWQGDVTLEDFLSSRFPLGDNPIFSDDNIEGVNQSCKDLRARNLQGTAHLRFRPTDDMSRHLYLDRKTYTIEIFHHTSFLKEYLIMSKPGALGNGNRCVMPRQLALEVLDTIQKVLFPFSDSKSMRILKRLVTKSDEKGLCFQYFGERLALLLDEVENLRPHGVVERWVDRKSGARYVMLATLIGVIFAILLELTALALSAHQTWIAYQAWKHLVTPS
;
A
#
# COMPACT_ATOMS: atom_id res chain seq x y z
N MET A 1 28.21 45.66 1.15
CA MET A 1 26.93 45.21 0.54
C MET A 1 27.19 43.90 -0.21
N PRO A 2 26.67 42.76 0.26
CA PRO A 2 26.85 41.50 -0.46
C PRO A 2 25.86 41.42 -1.62
N LYS A 3 26.37 40.97 -2.77
CA LYS A 3 25.66 40.75 -4.03
C LYS A 3 24.54 39.73 -3.82
N PRO A 4 23.30 39.94 -4.30
CA PRO A 4 22.27 38.91 -4.22
C PRO A 4 22.69 37.71 -5.07
N ALA A 5 22.87 36.56 -4.41
CA ALA A 5 23.09 35.29 -5.09
C ALA A 5 21.89 35.02 -6.01
N SER A 6 22.17 34.79 -7.29
CA SER A 6 21.15 34.55 -8.31
C SER A 6 20.27 33.36 -7.89
N ILE A 7 18.95 33.51 -7.94
CA ILE A 7 17.95 32.48 -7.59
C ILE A 7 18.21 31.17 -8.34
N ALA A 8 18.81 31.24 -9.54
CA ALA A 8 19.23 30.07 -10.31
C ALA A 8 20.36 29.26 -9.64
N SER A 9 21.28 29.92 -8.92
CA SER A 9 22.35 29.25 -8.18
C SER A 9 21.84 28.52 -6.93
N LEU A 10 20.83 29.09 -6.27
CA LEU A 10 20.15 28.48 -5.12
C LEU A 10 19.26 27.28 -5.52
N ALA A 11 18.66 27.32 -6.71
CA ALA A 11 17.89 26.19 -7.25
C ALA A 11 18.80 25.01 -7.64
N LEU A 12 19.97 25.30 -8.25
CA LEU A 12 20.96 24.27 -8.59
C LEU A 12 21.55 23.57 -7.36
N ASP A 13 21.79 24.34 -6.28
CA ASP A 13 22.37 23.84 -5.03
C ASP A 13 21.38 22.96 -4.24
N ARG A 14 20.08 23.29 -4.27
CA ARG A 14 19.04 22.45 -3.67
C ARG A 14 18.77 21.17 -4.44
N ASP A 15 18.79 21.24 -5.77
CA ASP A 15 18.69 20.05 -6.63
C ASP A 15 19.86 19.09 -6.37
N ALA A 16 21.07 19.62 -6.14
CA ALA A 16 22.25 18.82 -5.79
C ALA A 16 22.11 18.16 -4.40
N GLN A 17 21.65 18.89 -3.39
CA GLN A 17 21.44 18.35 -2.04
C GLN A 17 20.36 17.26 -1.98
N LEU A 18 19.26 17.45 -2.72
CA LEU A 18 18.20 16.44 -2.83
C LEU A 18 18.74 15.14 -3.43
N ILE A 19 19.61 15.23 -4.41
CA ILE A 19 20.11 14.06 -5.12
C ILE A 19 21.27 13.39 -4.37
N GLU A 20 22.13 14.13 -3.66
CA GLU A 20 23.05 13.52 -2.70
C GLU A 20 22.30 12.75 -1.60
N ALA A 21 21.24 13.35 -1.05
CA ALA A 21 20.41 12.67 -0.06
C ALA A 21 19.73 11.41 -0.63
N LEU A 22 19.26 11.47 -1.88
CA LEU A 22 18.67 10.32 -2.58
C LEU A 22 19.72 9.26 -2.98
N TRP A 23 20.99 9.66 -3.17
CA TRP A 23 22.11 8.77 -3.52
C TRP A 23 22.66 8.02 -2.30
N GLU A 24 22.96 8.72 -1.19
CA GLU A 24 23.33 8.09 0.09
C GLU A 24 22.26 7.06 0.50
N TRP A 25 21.01 7.41 0.24
CA TRP A 25 19.86 6.55 0.47
C TRP A 25 19.81 5.34 -0.49
N SER A 26 20.04 5.52 -1.80
CA SER A 26 20.13 4.41 -2.75
C SER A 26 21.28 3.45 -2.45
N ALA A 27 22.39 3.94 -1.91
CA ALA A 27 23.54 3.11 -1.51
C ALA A 27 23.23 2.26 -0.27
N SER A 28 22.34 2.73 0.62
CA SER A 28 21.96 2.02 1.84
C SER A 28 20.92 0.89 1.65
N SER A 29 20.15 0.92 0.56
CA SER A 29 19.00 0.03 0.34
C SER A 29 19.30 -1.27 -0.42
N GLN A 30 20.54 -1.48 -0.91
CA GLN A 30 20.92 -2.72 -1.59
C GLN A 30 22.01 -3.48 -0.83
N GLY A 31 21.67 -4.68 -0.37
CA GLY A 31 22.67 -5.74 -0.22
C GLY A 31 23.27 -6.01 -1.60
N HIS A 32 24.56 -5.68 -1.76
CA HIS A 32 25.33 -5.72 -3.01
C HIS A 32 25.12 -6.99 -3.86
N PRO A 33 25.07 -6.86 -5.20
CA PRO A 33 26.31 -6.77 -5.99
C PRO A 33 26.31 -5.66 -7.07
N THR A 34 27.24 -4.70 -6.94
CA THR A 34 28.34 -4.38 -7.89
C THR A 34 27.93 -4.02 -9.33
N ALA A 35 27.61 -2.73 -9.53
CA ALA A 35 27.96 -1.99 -10.74
C ALA A 35 27.82 -0.50 -10.43
N THR A 36 28.94 0.20 -10.29
CA THR A 36 29.01 1.66 -10.13
C THR A 36 28.32 2.37 -11.31
N PRO A 37 27.51 3.43 -11.11
CA PRO A 37 27.11 4.31 -12.20
C PRO A 37 28.36 4.98 -12.78
N THR A 38 28.42 5.10 -14.10
CA THR A 38 29.61 5.55 -14.85
C THR A 38 30.00 7.01 -14.59
N SER A 39 29.11 7.88 -14.11
CA SER A 39 29.44 9.18 -13.50
C SER A 39 28.18 9.86 -12.95
N TYR A 40 28.29 10.56 -11.82
CA TYR A 40 27.23 11.41 -11.24
C TYR A 40 26.71 12.43 -12.26
N ASP A 41 27.62 13.06 -13.01
CA ASP A 41 27.28 14.08 -14.01
C ASP A 41 26.42 13.53 -15.14
N GLU A 42 26.62 12.26 -15.52
CA GLU A 42 25.80 11.59 -16.54
C GLU A 42 24.37 11.40 -16.03
N LEU A 43 24.21 10.97 -14.79
CA LEU A 43 22.91 10.77 -14.17
C LEU A 43 22.13 12.09 -14.05
N PHE A 44 22.81 13.19 -13.70
CA PHE A 44 22.19 14.52 -13.65
C PHE A 44 21.75 15.03 -15.02
N LYS A 45 22.60 14.85 -16.04
CA LYS A 45 22.25 15.20 -17.42
C LYS A 45 21.04 14.40 -17.86
N LEU A 46 20.99 13.10 -17.54
CA LEU A 46 19.85 12.24 -17.87
C LEU A 46 18.57 12.67 -17.17
N ILE A 47 18.60 12.97 -15.86
CA ILE A 47 17.45 13.47 -15.12
C ILE A 47 16.94 14.79 -15.70
N ARG A 48 17.85 15.70 -16.08
CA ARG A 48 17.49 16.98 -16.69
C ARG A 48 16.84 16.78 -18.06
N GLU A 49 17.37 15.89 -18.87
CA GLU A 49 16.80 15.51 -20.17
C GLU A 49 15.40 14.89 -20.00
N LEU A 50 15.24 13.96 -19.06
CA LEU A 50 13.95 13.33 -18.72
C LEU A 50 12.90 14.37 -18.30
N LYS A 51 13.28 15.36 -17.48
CA LYS A 51 12.40 16.46 -17.09
C LYS A 51 12.02 17.37 -18.28
N SER A 52 12.92 17.53 -19.26
CA SER A 52 12.69 18.40 -20.42
C SER A 52 11.92 17.72 -21.55
N LYS A 53 11.95 16.38 -21.61
CA LYS A 53 11.39 15.56 -22.70
C LYS A 53 10.48 14.45 -22.13
N SER A 54 9.53 14.81 -21.27
CA SER A 54 8.55 13.85 -20.70
C SER A 54 7.73 13.14 -21.78
N ASN A 55 7.47 13.82 -22.91
CA ASN A 55 6.74 13.27 -24.06
C ASN A 55 7.56 12.35 -24.97
N ALA A 56 8.85 12.17 -24.74
CA ALA A 56 9.67 11.30 -25.57
C ALA A 56 9.51 9.83 -25.16
N THR A 57 9.61 8.92 -26.13
CA THR A 57 9.57 7.48 -25.85
C THR A 57 10.86 7.03 -25.20
N LYS A 58 10.80 5.89 -24.49
CA LYS A 58 11.99 5.29 -23.87
C LYS A 58 13.13 5.09 -24.86
N ASP A 59 12.83 4.59 -26.06
CA ASP A 59 13.85 4.33 -27.09
C ASP A 59 14.41 5.63 -27.66
N GLN A 60 13.62 6.70 -27.75
CA GLN A 60 14.11 8.02 -28.14
C GLN A 60 15.03 8.62 -27.07
N ILE A 61 14.66 8.54 -25.80
CA ILE A 61 15.49 9.04 -24.69
C ILE A 61 16.78 8.22 -24.60
N ALA A 62 16.67 6.89 -24.68
CA ALA A 62 17.82 6.00 -24.64
C ALA A 62 18.74 6.24 -25.85
N SER A 63 18.22 6.31 -27.06
CA SER A 63 19.05 6.54 -28.26
C SER A 63 19.74 7.91 -28.23
N VAL A 64 19.05 8.98 -27.85
CA VAL A 64 19.63 10.34 -27.79
C VAL A 64 20.71 10.44 -26.70
N PHE A 65 20.48 9.87 -25.52
CA PHE A 65 21.42 9.98 -24.41
C PHE A 65 22.62 9.02 -24.57
N PHE A 66 22.38 7.77 -24.96
CA PHE A 66 23.44 6.76 -25.09
C PHE A 66 24.25 6.88 -26.39
N SER A 67 23.76 7.58 -27.41
CA SER A 67 24.58 7.96 -28.59
C SER A 67 25.62 9.04 -28.26
N GLN A 68 25.37 9.86 -27.24
CA GLN A 68 26.28 10.90 -26.77
C GLN A 68 27.36 10.38 -25.81
N LEU A 69 27.20 9.15 -25.32
CA LEU A 69 28.15 8.50 -24.40
C LEU A 69 29.13 7.62 -25.20
N HIS A 70 30.42 7.79 -24.95
CA HIS A 70 31.47 7.16 -25.77
C HIS A 70 31.62 5.63 -25.61
N SER A 71 30.94 4.96 -24.67
CA SER A 71 30.83 3.48 -24.65
C SER A 71 29.86 2.92 -23.58
N PRO A 72 28.53 3.08 -23.70
CA PRO A 72 27.61 2.35 -22.84
C PRO A 72 27.22 1.01 -23.48
N THR A 73 27.52 -0.10 -22.82
CA THR A 73 26.84 -1.37 -23.10
C THR A 73 25.32 -1.19 -22.95
N LYS A 74 24.50 -1.84 -23.79
CA LYS A 74 23.02 -1.77 -23.69
C LYS A 74 22.50 -2.07 -22.26
N GLN A 75 23.21 -2.92 -21.53
CA GLN A 75 22.90 -3.27 -20.15
C GLN A 75 23.22 -2.16 -19.13
N SER A 76 24.36 -1.46 -19.26
CA SER A 76 24.70 -0.33 -18.38
C SER A 76 23.80 0.88 -18.65
N ALA A 77 23.41 1.07 -19.91
CA ALA A 77 22.43 2.06 -20.32
C ALA A 77 21.07 1.87 -19.63
N GLY A 78 20.50 0.67 -19.71
CA GLY A 78 19.24 0.34 -19.04
C GLY A 78 19.30 0.52 -17.51
N LYS A 79 20.41 0.15 -16.87
CA LYS A 79 20.62 0.35 -15.42
C LYS A 79 20.68 1.83 -15.04
N THR A 80 21.40 2.64 -15.80
CA THR A 80 21.54 4.09 -15.56
C THR A 80 20.20 4.80 -15.73
N LEU A 81 19.44 4.44 -16.76
CA LEU A 81 18.10 4.97 -16.99
C LEU A 81 17.13 4.59 -15.86
N ARG A 82 17.16 3.34 -15.41
CA ARG A 82 16.35 2.89 -14.25
C ARG A 82 16.68 3.68 -13.00
N LEU A 83 17.97 3.88 -12.71
CA LEU A 83 18.41 4.60 -11.53
C LEU A 83 17.99 6.08 -11.60
N ALA A 84 18.16 6.73 -12.75
CA ALA A 84 17.72 8.11 -12.96
C ALA A 84 16.20 8.28 -12.76
N LEU A 85 15.39 7.36 -13.28
CA LEU A 85 13.94 7.36 -13.08
C LEU A 85 13.55 7.10 -11.64
N ARG A 86 14.20 6.14 -10.97
CA ARG A 86 13.95 5.86 -9.55
C ARG A 86 14.27 7.08 -8.68
N LEU A 87 15.36 7.79 -8.96
CA LEU A 87 15.72 9.02 -8.24
C LEU A 87 14.75 10.18 -8.55
N LEU A 88 14.24 10.25 -9.79
CA LEU A 88 13.34 11.32 -10.21
C LEU A 88 11.90 11.13 -9.70
N LEU A 89 11.40 9.89 -9.67
CA LEU A 89 9.98 9.57 -9.50
C LEU A 89 9.70 8.68 -8.29
N MET A 90 10.71 8.01 -7.74
CA MET A 90 10.55 6.96 -6.71
C MET A 90 9.59 5.86 -7.16
N VAL A 91 9.61 5.51 -8.45
CA VAL A 91 8.83 4.43 -9.06
C VAL A 91 9.77 3.38 -9.63
N ASP A 92 9.47 2.09 -9.46
CA ASP A 92 10.25 1.03 -10.11
C ASP A 92 9.84 0.88 -11.59
N CYS A 93 10.76 1.22 -12.50
CA CYS A 93 10.57 1.11 -13.95
C CYS A 93 11.22 -0.15 -14.54
N SER A 94 11.49 -1.17 -13.72
CA SER A 94 12.17 -2.42 -14.13
C SER A 94 11.65 -3.01 -15.43
N THR A 95 12.57 -3.49 -16.27
CA THR A 95 12.33 -4.17 -17.56
C THR A 95 12.52 -5.69 -17.49
N GLY A 96 12.46 -6.28 -16.31
CA GLY A 96 12.91 -7.67 -16.11
C GLY A 96 12.06 -8.42 -15.10
N PRO A 97 11.84 -9.73 -15.31
CA PRO A 97 10.99 -10.57 -14.50
C PRO A 97 11.75 -10.97 -13.23
N ILE A 98 11.81 -10.09 -12.23
CA ILE A 98 12.59 -10.44 -11.03
C ILE A 98 11.80 -11.38 -10.11
N ASN A 99 10.45 -11.38 -10.14
CA ASN A 99 9.63 -12.41 -9.50
C ASN A 99 8.32 -12.66 -10.26
N ALA A 100 8.39 -12.80 -11.59
CA ALA A 100 7.21 -12.96 -12.43
C ALA A 100 6.29 -14.10 -11.97
N LEU A 101 6.82 -15.17 -11.34
CA LEU A 101 6.00 -16.30 -10.88
C LEU A 101 5.11 -15.96 -9.67
N ASP A 102 5.63 -15.19 -8.70
CA ASP A 102 4.87 -14.80 -7.49
C ASP A 102 3.92 -13.62 -7.80
N GLU A 103 4.35 -12.71 -8.68
CA GLU A 103 3.59 -11.57 -9.20
C GLU A 103 2.46 -12.00 -10.17
N LEU A 104 2.64 -13.06 -10.98
CA LEU A 104 1.59 -13.62 -11.85
C LEU A 104 0.43 -14.19 -11.02
N GLU A 105 0.77 -14.93 -9.97
CA GLU A 105 -0.21 -15.52 -9.06
C GLU A 105 -0.94 -14.46 -8.20
N ALA A 106 -0.32 -13.30 -7.99
CA ALA A 106 -0.94 -12.14 -7.32
C ALA A 106 -1.79 -11.27 -8.27
N GLY A 107 -1.74 -11.51 -9.59
CA GLY A 107 -2.39 -10.66 -10.59
C GLY A 107 -1.77 -9.25 -10.69
N ASP A 108 -0.53 -9.07 -10.23
CA ASP A 108 0.13 -7.78 -10.01
C ASP A 108 1.21 -7.46 -11.06
N LEU A 109 1.06 -8.00 -12.27
CA LEU A 109 1.96 -7.64 -13.37
C LEU A 109 1.67 -6.22 -13.82
N GLN A 110 2.29 -5.25 -13.14
CA GLN A 110 2.36 -3.91 -13.69
C GLN A 110 3.41 -3.91 -14.82
N PRO A 111 3.02 -3.58 -16.06
CA PRO A 111 3.89 -3.77 -17.21
C PRO A 111 5.15 -2.90 -17.09
N PRO A 112 6.32 -3.44 -17.49
CA PRO A 112 7.55 -2.67 -17.53
C PRO A 112 7.42 -1.51 -18.52
N TRP A 113 8.18 -0.43 -18.31
CA TRP A 113 8.20 0.67 -19.27
C TRP A 113 8.77 0.18 -20.62
N GLN A 114 7.90 0.09 -21.63
CA GLN A 114 8.24 -0.41 -22.97
C GLN A 114 8.98 0.64 -23.81
N GLY A 115 9.67 0.20 -24.85
CA GLY A 115 10.50 1.05 -25.72
C GLY A 115 9.73 2.15 -26.47
N ASP A 116 8.49 1.82 -26.83
CA ASP A 116 7.57 2.61 -27.65
C ASP A 116 6.65 3.55 -26.84
N VAL A 117 6.60 3.39 -25.52
CA VAL A 117 5.71 4.16 -24.64
C VAL A 117 6.41 5.42 -24.12
N THR A 118 5.70 6.55 -24.08
CA THR A 118 6.21 7.80 -23.49
C THR A 118 6.30 7.70 -21.97
N LEU A 119 7.05 8.59 -21.33
CA LEU A 119 7.12 8.60 -19.86
C LEU A 119 5.78 9.00 -19.22
N GLU A 120 5.03 9.90 -19.87
CA GLU A 120 3.70 10.32 -19.41
C GLU A 120 2.65 9.22 -19.54
N ASP A 121 2.64 8.50 -20.66
CA ASP A 121 1.73 7.36 -20.85
C ASP A 121 2.05 6.23 -19.86
N PHE A 122 3.34 5.97 -19.63
CA PHE A 122 3.77 5.00 -18.63
C PHE A 122 3.30 5.41 -17.22
N LEU A 123 3.46 6.68 -16.84
CA LEU A 123 3.00 7.16 -15.53
C LEU A 123 1.47 7.12 -15.40
N SER A 124 0.75 7.46 -16.46
CA SER A 124 -0.71 7.37 -16.50
C SER A 124 -1.18 5.92 -16.37
N SER A 125 -0.44 4.97 -16.95
CA SER A 125 -0.71 3.53 -16.79
C SER A 125 -0.42 3.03 -15.36
N ARG A 126 0.57 3.65 -14.68
CA ARG A 126 1.00 3.26 -13.33
C ARG A 126 0.10 3.85 -12.24
N PHE A 127 -0.46 5.02 -12.51
CA PHE A 127 -1.35 5.78 -11.63
C PHE A 127 -2.65 6.10 -12.37
N PRO A 128 -3.52 5.10 -12.58
CA PRO A 128 -4.81 5.34 -13.20
C PRO A 128 -5.63 6.30 -12.34
N LEU A 129 -6.35 7.21 -13.00
CA LEU A 129 -7.35 8.03 -12.36
C LEU A 129 -8.57 7.16 -12.10
N GLY A 130 -8.86 6.91 -10.83
CA GLY A 130 -10.05 6.17 -10.39
C GLY A 130 -11.18 7.12 -10.07
N ASP A 131 -12.38 6.83 -10.58
CA ASP A 131 -13.60 7.53 -10.18
C ASP A 131 -14.27 6.74 -9.06
N ASN A 132 -14.02 7.12 -7.80
CA ASN A 132 -14.63 6.48 -6.64
C ASN A 132 -15.67 7.40 -6.00
N PRO A 133 -16.95 7.00 -5.97
CA PRO A 133 -18.01 7.83 -5.38
C PRO A 133 -17.84 8.01 -3.87
N ILE A 134 -17.08 7.14 -3.19
CA ILE A 134 -16.80 7.22 -1.75
C ILE A 134 -15.76 8.31 -1.47
N PHE A 135 -14.76 8.47 -2.36
CA PHE A 135 -13.60 9.35 -2.16
C PHE A 135 -13.58 10.56 -3.12
N SER A 136 -14.75 10.90 -3.66
CA SER A 136 -14.95 12.06 -4.53
C SER A 136 -15.08 13.37 -3.74
N ASP A 137 -14.86 14.50 -4.43
CA ASP A 137 -14.85 15.86 -3.86
C ASP A 137 -16.23 16.25 -3.27
N ASP A 138 -17.31 15.59 -3.72
CA ASP A 138 -18.69 15.89 -3.33
C ASP A 138 -19.09 15.27 -1.98
N ASN A 139 -18.31 14.32 -1.43
CA ASN A 139 -18.66 13.53 -0.24
C ASN A 139 -17.66 13.70 0.92
N ILE A 140 -17.31 14.95 1.26
CA ILE A 140 -16.30 15.26 2.28
C ILE A 140 -16.63 14.63 3.65
N GLU A 141 -17.91 14.57 4.05
CA GLU A 141 -18.32 13.95 5.32
C GLU A 141 -18.16 12.42 5.31
N GLY A 142 -18.56 11.75 4.23
CA GLY A 142 -18.38 10.31 4.05
C GLY A 142 -16.90 9.93 4.04
N VAL A 143 -16.06 10.69 3.32
CA VAL A 143 -14.61 10.52 3.30
C VAL A 143 -14.03 10.57 4.72
N ASN A 144 -14.41 11.57 5.52
CA ASN A 144 -13.91 11.70 6.88
C ASN A 144 -14.33 10.54 7.78
N GLN A 145 -15.51 9.96 7.56
CA GLN A 145 -15.97 8.80 8.32
C GLN A 145 -15.20 7.55 7.92
N SER A 146 -15.13 7.22 6.62
CA SER A 146 -14.35 6.09 6.10
C SER A 146 -12.87 6.18 6.49
N CYS A 147 -12.29 7.38 6.52
CA CYS A 147 -10.92 7.61 6.98
C CYS A 147 -10.71 7.24 8.46
N LYS A 148 -11.74 7.25 9.31
CA LYS A 148 -11.61 6.80 10.71
C LYS A 148 -11.46 5.29 10.78
N ASP A 149 -12.14 4.58 9.89
CA ASP A 149 -12.14 3.12 9.83
C ASP A 149 -10.84 2.60 9.21
N LEU A 150 -10.25 3.36 8.28
CA LEU A 150 -8.96 3.10 7.64
C LEU A 150 -7.72 3.45 8.48
N ARG A 151 -7.87 3.84 9.76
CA ARG A 151 -6.72 4.14 10.61
C ARG A 151 -5.82 2.92 10.77
N ALA A 152 -4.50 3.14 10.87
CA ALA A 152 -3.53 2.05 10.97
C ALA A 152 -3.85 1.05 12.11
N ARG A 153 -4.34 1.56 13.25
CA ARG A 153 -4.76 0.74 14.39
C ARG A 153 -5.93 -0.21 14.07
N ASN A 154 -6.86 0.22 13.21
CA ASN A 154 -8.03 -0.56 12.82
C ASN A 154 -7.63 -1.57 11.75
N LEU A 155 -6.80 -1.17 10.78
CA LEU A 155 -6.26 -2.09 9.79
C LEU A 155 -5.43 -3.23 10.45
N GLN A 156 -4.64 -2.90 11.48
CA GLN A 156 -3.85 -3.89 12.21
C GLN A 156 -4.69 -4.72 13.20
N GLY A 157 -5.63 -4.09 13.90
CA GLY A 157 -6.44 -4.73 14.94
C GLY A 157 -7.62 -5.51 14.39
N THR A 158 -8.41 -4.89 13.53
CA THR A 158 -9.67 -5.41 12.97
C THR A 158 -9.42 -6.30 11.76
N ALA A 159 -8.64 -5.85 10.78
CA ALA A 159 -8.36 -6.59 9.54
C ALA A 159 -7.08 -7.45 9.58
N HIS A 160 -6.37 -7.46 10.72
CA HIS A 160 -5.12 -8.20 10.93
C HIS A 160 -4.03 -7.94 9.85
N LEU A 161 -4.05 -6.77 9.22
CA LEU A 161 -3.11 -6.38 8.18
C LEU A 161 -1.77 -5.94 8.79
N ARG A 162 -0.68 -6.30 8.13
CA ARG A 162 0.69 -5.92 8.49
C ARG A 162 1.17 -4.78 7.62
N PHE A 163 1.97 -3.88 8.17
CA PHE A 163 2.55 -2.78 7.39
C PHE A 163 3.97 -3.10 6.97
N ARG A 164 4.27 -2.85 5.69
CA ARG A 164 5.62 -2.95 5.13
C ARG A 164 6.02 -1.61 4.52
N PRO A 165 7.17 -1.02 4.88
CA PRO A 165 7.65 0.16 4.19
C PRO A 165 8.01 -0.20 2.74
N THR A 166 7.67 0.67 1.80
CA THR A 166 8.08 0.56 0.39
C THR A 166 8.77 1.84 -0.07
N ASP A 167 9.68 1.65 -1.02
CA ASP A 167 10.40 2.71 -1.71
C ASP A 167 9.75 3.09 -3.03
N ASP A 168 8.84 2.22 -3.49
CA ASP A 168 8.10 2.43 -4.72
C ASP A 168 6.77 3.11 -4.39
N MET A 169 6.65 4.36 -4.80
CA MET A 169 5.45 5.16 -4.63
C MET A 169 4.24 4.53 -5.34
N SER A 170 4.45 3.79 -6.43
CA SER A 170 3.36 3.10 -7.12
C SER A 170 2.80 1.91 -6.35
N ARG A 171 3.54 1.40 -5.35
CA ARG A 171 3.09 0.35 -4.43
C ARG A 171 2.52 0.92 -3.13
N HIS A 172 2.36 2.25 -3.02
CA HIS A 172 1.71 2.85 -1.87
C HIS A 172 0.25 2.36 -1.72
N LEU A 173 -0.14 1.89 -0.53
CA LEU A 173 -1.41 1.24 -0.25
C LEU A 173 -1.67 -0.03 -1.08
N TYR A 174 -0.61 -0.65 -1.60
CA TYR A 174 -0.75 -1.95 -2.25
C TYR A 174 -1.04 -3.02 -1.21
N LEU A 175 -2.16 -3.73 -1.37
CA LEU A 175 -2.59 -4.81 -0.50
C LEU A 175 -2.18 -6.16 -1.10
N ASP A 176 -1.17 -6.79 -0.51
CA ASP A 176 -0.86 -8.19 -0.80
C ASP A 176 -1.79 -9.10 0.02
N ARG A 177 -2.75 -9.71 -0.67
CA ARG A 177 -3.72 -10.64 -0.09
C ARG A 177 -3.11 -11.97 0.36
N LYS A 178 -1.95 -12.37 -0.18
CA LYS A 178 -1.29 -13.62 0.22
C LYS A 178 -0.66 -13.47 1.61
N THR A 179 0.05 -12.37 1.83
CA THR A 179 0.77 -12.12 3.07
C THR A 179 -0.01 -11.28 4.09
N TYR A 180 -1.15 -10.72 3.66
CA TYR A 180 -1.94 -9.72 4.39
C TYR A 180 -1.07 -8.54 4.80
N THR A 181 -0.27 -8.05 3.85
CA THR A 181 0.60 -6.89 4.05
C THR A 181 0.17 -5.72 3.18
N ILE A 182 0.16 -4.53 3.76
CA ILE A 182 -0.01 -3.27 3.05
C ILE A 182 1.36 -2.62 2.92
N GLU A 183 1.73 -2.28 1.70
CA GLU A 183 2.93 -1.50 1.42
C GLU A 183 2.68 0.01 1.60
N ILE A 184 3.50 0.67 2.41
CA ILE A 184 3.40 2.10 2.70
C ILE A 184 4.67 2.80 2.24
N PHE A 185 4.51 3.66 1.24
CA PHE A 185 5.57 4.60 0.87
C PHE A 185 5.94 5.51 2.05
N HIS A 186 7.22 5.59 2.40
CA HIS A 186 7.65 6.20 3.67
C HIS A 186 8.49 7.47 3.50
N HIS A 187 8.95 7.80 2.28
CA HIS A 187 9.81 8.97 2.03
C HIS A 187 9.02 10.28 1.98
N THR A 188 8.45 10.68 3.12
CA THR A 188 7.65 11.92 3.20
C THR A 188 8.47 13.18 2.93
N SER A 189 9.78 13.17 3.18
CA SER A 189 10.68 14.28 2.85
C SER A 189 10.76 14.50 1.34
N PHE A 190 10.86 13.42 0.56
CA PHE A 190 10.82 13.49 -0.91
C PHE A 190 9.52 14.12 -1.39
N LEU A 191 8.36 13.69 -0.85
CA LEU A 191 7.06 14.26 -1.22
C LEU A 191 6.97 15.75 -0.87
N LYS A 192 7.44 16.16 0.31
CA LYS A 192 7.40 17.57 0.73
C LYS A 192 8.26 18.44 -0.19
N GLU A 193 9.47 18.00 -0.50
CA GLU A 193 10.35 18.72 -1.42
C GLU A 193 9.78 18.76 -2.84
N TYR A 194 9.24 17.64 -3.32
CA TYR A 194 8.53 17.57 -4.59
C TYR A 194 7.40 18.61 -4.66
N LEU A 195 6.58 18.70 -3.61
CA LEU A 195 5.47 19.65 -3.51
C LEU A 195 5.93 21.11 -3.40
N ILE A 196 7.12 21.37 -2.86
CA ILE A 196 7.74 22.70 -2.84
C ILE A 196 8.19 23.08 -4.26
N MET A 197 8.85 22.15 -4.96
CA MET A 197 9.32 22.35 -6.34
C MET A 197 8.17 22.48 -7.34
N SER A 198 7.07 21.78 -7.11
CA SER A 198 5.91 21.74 -8.01
C SER A 198 4.95 22.93 -7.85
N LYS A 199 5.25 23.89 -6.96
CA LYS A 199 4.38 25.05 -6.74
C LYS A 199 4.38 25.97 -7.98
N PRO A 200 3.20 26.34 -8.50
CA PRO A 200 3.11 27.28 -9.61
C PRO A 200 3.72 28.63 -9.19
N GLY A 201 4.78 29.05 -9.88
CA GLY A 201 5.50 30.30 -9.60
C GLY A 201 6.83 30.17 -8.85
N ALA A 202 7.20 28.98 -8.36
CA ALA A 202 8.51 28.77 -7.70
C ALA A 202 9.69 28.77 -8.69
N LEU A 203 9.47 28.29 -9.92
CA LEU A 203 10.40 28.29 -11.04
C LEU A 203 9.59 28.60 -12.31
N GLY A 204 9.86 29.73 -12.97
CA GLY A 204 8.99 30.32 -14.00
C GLY A 204 8.50 29.38 -15.09
N ASN A 205 7.23 29.56 -15.48
CA ASN A 205 6.43 29.10 -16.65
C ASN A 205 6.70 27.77 -17.36
N GLY A 206 7.65 26.94 -16.94
CA GLY A 206 7.86 25.59 -17.46
C GLY A 206 7.32 24.57 -16.48
N ASN A 207 6.37 23.74 -16.91
CA ASN A 207 5.89 22.59 -16.15
C ASN A 207 7.01 21.54 -16.07
N ARG A 208 7.92 21.68 -15.08
CA ARG A 208 9.12 20.83 -14.91
C ARG A 208 8.86 19.53 -14.13
N CYS A 209 7.62 19.29 -13.74
CA CYS A 209 7.22 18.19 -12.89
C CYS A 209 6.64 17.07 -13.75
N VAL A 210 7.37 15.96 -13.82
CA VAL A 210 7.00 14.77 -14.60
C VAL A 210 5.80 14.04 -13.99
N MET A 211 5.59 14.18 -12.68
CA MET A 211 4.51 13.54 -11.95
C MET A 211 3.41 14.56 -11.56
N PRO A 212 2.12 14.16 -11.57
CA PRO A 212 1.07 15.05 -11.11
C PRO A 212 1.27 15.48 -9.64
N ARG A 213 1.17 16.79 -9.38
CA ARG A 213 1.25 17.34 -8.01
C ARG A 213 0.22 16.71 -7.07
N GLN A 214 -0.98 16.49 -7.58
CA GLN A 214 -2.10 15.90 -6.84
C GLN A 214 -1.75 14.51 -6.30
N LEU A 215 -1.04 13.69 -7.08
CA LEU A 215 -0.63 12.35 -6.67
C LEU A 215 0.29 12.41 -5.44
N ALA A 216 1.24 13.36 -5.38
CA ALA A 216 2.12 13.52 -4.22
C ALA A 216 1.37 14.03 -2.97
N LEU A 217 0.35 14.88 -3.16
CA LEU A 217 -0.53 15.31 -2.07
C LEU A 217 -1.33 14.14 -1.50
N GLU A 218 -1.92 13.31 -2.38
CA GLU A 218 -2.70 12.16 -1.95
C GLU A 218 -1.87 11.18 -1.12
N VAL A 219 -0.66 10.82 -1.58
CA VAL A 219 0.24 9.95 -0.80
C VAL A 219 0.60 10.57 0.55
N LEU A 220 0.83 11.88 0.60
CA LEU A 220 1.17 12.54 1.86
C LEU A 220 -0.03 12.55 2.82
N ASP A 221 -1.23 12.79 2.29
CA ASP A 221 -2.47 12.86 3.04
C ASP A 221 -2.94 11.48 3.54
N THR A 222 -2.81 10.43 2.74
CA THR A 222 -3.07 9.06 3.20
C THR A 222 -2.18 8.70 4.38
N ILE A 223 -0.89 9.04 4.34
CA ILE A 223 0.04 8.75 5.45
C ILE A 223 -0.35 9.57 6.68
N GLN A 224 -0.47 10.89 6.55
CA GLN A 224 -0.52 11.81 7.69
C GLN A 224 -1.92 12.07 8.24
N LYS A 225 -2.97 11.86 7.44
CA LYS A 225 -4.35 12.16 7.80
C LYS A 225 -5.22 10.90 7.90
N VAL A 226 -4.99 9.90 7.06
CA VAL A 226 -5.79 8.66 7.04
C VAL A 226 -5.19 7.58 7.95
N LEU A 227 -3.99 7.10 7.62
CA LEU A 227 -3.34 5.99 8.32
C LEU A 227 -2.83 6.40 9.70
N PHE A 228 -2.07 7.50 9.78
CA PHE A 228 -1.42 7.97 11.01
C PHE A 228 -1.82 9.41 11.36
N PRO A 229 -3.11 9.66 11.70
CA PRO A 229 -3.55 11.00 12.04
C PRO A 229 -2.83 11.52 13.28
N PHE A 230 -2.14 12.65 13.12
CA PHE A 230 -1.60 13.44 14.24
C PHE A 230 -2.78 13.91 15.10
N SER A 231 -3.05 13.20 16.19
CA SER A 231 -4.34 13.23 16.90
C SER A 231 -4.64 14.52 17.69
N ASP A 232 -3.84 15.58 17.55
CA ASP A 232 -4.14 16.89 18.12
C ASP A 232 -4.84 17.81 17.09
N SER A 233 -6.15 17.62 17.00
CA SER A 233 -7.04 18.47 16.19
C SER A 233 -6.98 19.97 16.57
N LYS A 234 -6.61 20.33 17.82
CA LYS A 234 -6.52 21.73 18.26
C LYS A 234 -5.22 22.38 17.77
N SER A 235 -4.09 21.70 17.93
CA SER A 235 -2.80 22.18 17.38
C SER A 235 -2.83 22.25 15.85
N MET A 236 -3.49 21.31 15.17
CA MET A 236 -3.69 21.37 13.72
C MET A 236 -4.59 22.52 13.28
N ARG A 237 -5.62 22.89 14.05
CA ARG A 237 -6.42 24.09 13.75
C ARG A 237 -5.59 25.36 13.89
N ILE A 238 -4.73 25.44 14.91
CA ILE A 238 -3.81 26.56 15.10
C ILE A 238 -2.82 26.63 13.94
N LEU A 239 -2.19 25.50 13.56
CA LEU A 239 -1.29 25.41 12.42
C LEU A 239 -1.99 25.78 11.10
N LYS A 240 -3.18 25.25 10.82
CA LYS A 240 -3.97 25.61 9.63
C LYS A 240 -4.34 27.11 9.61
N ARG A 241 -4.59 27.71 10.77
CA ARG A 241 -4.87 29.16 10.92
C ARG A 241 -3.60 30.02 10.81
N LEU A 242 -2.41 29.43 10.91
CA LEU A 242 -1.12 30.08 10.70
C LEU A 242 -0.59 29.87 9.27
N VAL A 243 -0.96 28.76 8.62
CA VAL A 243 -0.60 28.37 7.25
C VAL A 243 -1.66 28.84 6.23
N THR A 244 -2.53 29.78 6.61
CA THR A 244 -3.60 30.37 5.78
C THR A 244 -3.05 31.16 4.58
N LYS A 245 -2.58 30.45 3.56
CA LYS A 245 -2.55 30.86 2.14
C LYS A 245 -2.12 29.74 1.19
N SER A 246 -2.57 28.51 1.41
CA SER A 246 -2.47 27.47 0.39
C SER A 246 -3.82 26.78 0.30
N ASP A 247 -4.62 27.19 -0.69
CA ASP A 247 -5.89 26.57 -1.10
C ASP A 247 -5.66 25.16 -1.65
N GLU A 248 -5.09 24.27 -0.84
CA GLU A 248 -5.10 22.86 -1.13
C GLU A 248 -6.44 22.33 -0.63
N LYS A 249 -7.36 22.18 -1.59
CA LYS A 249 -8.73 21.68 -1.40
C LYS A 249 -8.73 20.39 -0.58
N GLY A 250 -9.86 20.10 0.06
CA GLY A 250 -10.09 18.94 0.91
C GLY A 250 -9.72 17.60 0.25
N LEU A 251 -9.71 16.55 1.06
CA LEU A 251 -9.27 15.19 0.72
C LEU A 251 -10.10 14.59 -0.42
N CYS A 252 -9.71 14.86 -1.67
CA CYS A 252 -10.20 14.17 -2.87
C CYS A 252 -9.10 13.20 -3.32
N PHE A 253 -9.40 11.90 -3.36
CA PHE A 253 -8.45 10.85 -3.70
C PHE A 253 -8.74 10.30 -5.10
N GLN A 254 -8.14 10.90 -6.12
CA GLN A 254 -8.32 10.52 -7.53
C GLN A 254 -7.41 9.35 -7.93
N TYR A 255 -6.23 9.23 -7.32
CA TYR A 255 -5.27 8.18 -7.66
C TYR A 255 -5.33 7.00 -6.69
N PHE A 256 -5.52 7.27 -5.40
CA PHE A 256 -5.53 6.23 -4.37
C PHE A 256 -6.93 5.88 -3.83
N GLY A 257 -7.99 6.51 -4.35
CA GLY A 257 -9.37 6.26 -3.94
C GLY A 257 -9.78 4.79 -4.06
N GLU A 258 -9.45 4.11 -5.16
CA GLU A 258 -9.78 2.69 -5.37
C GLU A 258 -9.09 1.80 -4.34
N ARG A 259 -7.81 2.08 -4.04
CA ARG A 259 -7.03 1.30 -3.07
C ARG A 259 -7.56 1.52 -1.65
N LEU A 260 -7.95 2.75 -1.31
CA LEU A 260 -8.60 3.04 -0.03
C LEU A 260 -9.97 2.36 0.06
N ALA A 261 -10.74 2.31 -1.02
CA ALA A 261 -12.03 1.60 -1.06
C ALA A 261 -11.84 0.09 -0.89
N LEU A 262 -10.81 -0.51 -1.50
CA LEU A 262 -10.46 -1.92 -1.29
C LEU A 262 -10.05 -2.19 0.17
N LEU A 263 -9.30 -1.29 0.79
CA LEU A 263 -8.96 -1.41 2.20
C LEU A 263 -10.19 -1.25 3.10
N LEU A 264 -11.12 -0.37 2.73
CA LEU A 264 -12.36 -0.16 3.48
C LEU A 264 -13.24 -1.40 3.38
N ASP A 265 -13.39 -1.98 2.18
CA ASP A 265 -14.08 -3.25 1.96
C ASP A 265 -13.43 -4.38 2.77
N GLU A 266 -12.10 -4.45 2.86
CA GLU A 266 -11.43 -5.46 3.68
C GLU A 266 -11.67 -5.26 5.19
N VAL A 267 -11.88 -4.01 5.65
CA VAL A 267 -12.24 -3.72 7.05
C VAL A 267 -13.72 -4.01 7.34
N GLU A 268 -14.62 -3.70 6.42
CA GLU A 268 -16.08 -3.89 6.56
C GLU A 268 -16.48 -5.36 6.35
N ASN A 269 -15.94 -6.00 5.33
CA ASN A 269 -16.15 -7.39 4.97
C ASN A 269 -14.91 -8.21 5.34
N LEU A 270 -14.68 -8.38 6.65
CA LEU A 270 -13.61 -9.23 7.17
C LEU A 270 -13.69 -10.62 6.54
N ARG A 271 -12.80 -10.92 5.60
CA ARG A 271 -12.74 -12.27 5.02
C ARG A 271 -12.25 -13.21 6.12
N PRO A 272 -12.80 -14.42 6.22
CA PRO A 272 -12.42 -15.36 7.26
C PRO A 272 -10.91 -15.64 7.26
N HIS A 273 -10.21 -15.04 8.23
CA HIS A 273 -8.75 -15.09 8.37
C HIS A 273 -8.28 -16.36 9.09
N GLY A 274 -9.19 -17.07 9.76
CA GLY A 274 -8.85 -18.27 10.51
C GLY A 274 -8.65 -19.48 9.61
N VAL A 275 -7.56 -20.22 9.81
CA VAL A 275 -7.44 -21.61 9.32
C VAL A 275 -8.64 -22.44 9.78
N VAL A 276 -9.15 -22.14 10.98
CA VAL A 276 -10.36 -22.74 11.56
C VAL A 276 -11.61 -22.35 10.78
N GLU A 277 -11.71 -21.11 10.31
CA GLU A 277 -12.88 -20.59 9.61
C GLU A 277 -12.89 -21.05 8.14
N ARG A 278 -11.73 -21.05 7.47
CA ARG A 278 -11.55 -21.74 6.18
C ARG A 278 -11.75 -23.25 6.28
N TRP A 279 -11.46 -23.84 7.44
CA TRP A 279 -11.75 -25.24 7.71
C TRP A 279 -13.25 -25.47 7.94
N VAL A 280 -13.94 -24.57 8.65
CA VAL A 280 -15.40 -24.60 8.81
C VAL A 280 -16.09 -24.42 7.46
N ASP A 281 -15.69 -23.45 6.64
CA ASP A 281 -16.24 -23.23 5.30
C ASP A 281 -15.93 -24.37 4.33
N ARG A 282 -14.75 -25.00 4.43
CA ARG A 282 -14.45 -26.22 3.64
C ARG A 282 -15.20 -27.46 4.13
N LYS A 283 -15.68 -27.49 5.38
CA LYS A 283 -16.42 -28.63 5.97
C LYS A 283 -17.93 -28.40 6.13
N SER A 284 -18.46 -27.23 5.83
CA SER A 284 -19.90 -26.91 5.94
C SER A 284 -20.76 -27.46 4.79
N GLY A 285 -20.32 -28.52 4.12
CA GLY A 285 -21.18 -29.27 3.20
C GLY A 285 -22.32 -29.96 3.96
N ALA A 286 -23.53 -29.96 3.39
CA ALA A 286 -24.78 -30.52 3.96
C ALA A 286 -24.65 -31.93 4.60
N ARG A 287 -23.62 -32.69 4.23
CA ARG A 287 -23.30 -34.01 4.81
C ARG A 287 -22.82 -33.95 6.26
N TYR A 288 -22.20 -32.86 6.72
CA TYR A 288 -21.72 -32.72 8.10
C TYR A 288 -22.81 -32.27 9.07
N VAL A 289 -23.78 -31.48 8.61
CA VAL A 289 -25.00 -31.18 9.40
C VAL A 289 -25.76 -32.48 9.69
N MET A 290 -25.85 -33.37 8.68
CA MET A 290 -26.44 -34.70 8.84
C MET A 290 -25.64 -35.61 9.79
N LEU A 291 -24.31 -35.46 9.84
CA LEU A 291 -23.47 -36.21 10.79
C LEU A 291 -23.65 -35.70 12.23
N ALA A 292 -23.77 -34.39 12.42
CA ALA A 292 -24.00 -33.79 13.74
C ALA A 292 -25.35 -34.22 14.33
N THR A 293 -26.40 -34.27 13.52
CA THR A 293 -27.71 -34.78 13.94
C THR A 293 -27.65 -36.28 14.25
N LEU A 294 -26.92 -37.08 13.45
CA LEU A 294 -26.72 -38.50 13.71
C LEU A 294 -26.02 -38.76 15.06
N ILE A 295 -24.95 -38.01 15.35
CA ILE A 295 -24.23 -38.10 16.62
C ILE A 295 -25.14 -37.70 17.78
N GLY A 296 -25.91 -36.63 17.64
CA GLY A 296 -26.90 -36.22 18.64
C GLY A 296 -27.93 -37.29 18.95
N VAL A 297 -28.44 -37.99 17.92
CA VAL A 297 -29.39 -39.11 18.09
C VAL A 297 -28.74 -40.29 18.80
N ILE A 298 -27.50 -40.63 18.47
CA ILE A 298 -26.76 -41.71 19.16
C ILE A 298 -26.60 -41.39 20.65
N PHE A 299 -26.22 -40.16 20.98
CA PHE A 299 -26.12 -39.72 22.38
C PHE A 299 -27.47 -39.77 23.10
N ALA A 300 -28.57 -39.38 22.44
CA ALA A 300 -29.90 -39.46 23.02
C ALA A 300 -30.28 -40.91 23.37
N ILE A 301 -30.02 -41.86 22.47
CA ILE A 301 -30.28 -43.29 22.70
C ILE A 301 -29.44 -43.83 23.86
N LEU A 302 -28.15 -43.48 23.91
CA LEU A 302 -27.27 -43.91 25.00
C LEU A 302 -27.72 -43.37 26.35
N LEU A 303 -28.11 -42.08 26.40
CA LEU A 303 -28.62 -41.46 27.62
C LEU A 303 -29.94 -42.12 28.05
N GLU A 304 -30.84 -42.42 27.12
CA GLU A 304 -32.10 -43.12 27.40
C GLU A 304 -31.86 -44.53 27.98
N LEU A 305 -30.92 -45.29 27.40
CA LEU A 305 -30.54 -46.60 27.93
C LEU A 305 -29.95 -46.52 29.34
N THR A 306 -29.08 -45.54 29.61
CA THR A 306 -28.53 -45.36 30.96
C THR A 306 -29.59 -44.96 31.98
N ALA A 307 -30.56 -44.13 31.61
CA ALA A 307 -31.67 -43.76 32.47
C ALA A 307 -32.57 -44.97 32.78
N LEU A 308 -32.81 -45.84 31.80
CA LEU A 308 -33.60 -47.06 31.98
C LEU A 308 -32.90 -48.04 32.92
N ALA A 309 -31.58 -48.19 32.80
CA ALA A 309 -30.78 -49.01 33.71
C ALA A 309 -30.81 -48.49 35.15
N LEU A 310 -30.68 -47.17 35.35
CA LEU A 310 -30.79 -46.55 36.67
C LEU A 310 -32.17 -46.75 37.31
N SER A 311 -33.25 -46.60 36.52
CA SER A 311 -34.62 -46.82 36.97
C SER A 311 -34.86 -48.28 37.41
N ALA A 312 -34.37 -49.24 36.64
CA ALA A 312 -34.44 -50.66 37.01
C ALA A 312 -33.68 -50.94 38.31
N HIS A 313 -32.50 -50.34 38.48
CA HIS A 313 -31.72 -50.51 39.70
C HIS A 313 -32.41 -49.90 40.94
N GLN A 314 -32.98 -48.69 40.81
CA GLN A 314 -33.75 -48.05 41.88
C GLN A 314 -34.97 -48.88 42.27
N THR A 315 -35.70 -49.41 41.28
CA THR A 315 -36.86 -50.28 41.50
C THR A 315 -36.45 -51.57 42.23
N TRP A 316 -35.30 -52.14 41.88
CA TRP A 316 -34.75 -53.29 42.59
C TRP A 316 -34.40 -52.99 44.04
N ILE A 317 -33.73 -51.86 44.32
CA ILE A 317 -33.41 -51.44 45.69
C ILE A 317 -34.69 -51.24 46.50
N ALA A 318 -35.71 -50.59 45.93
CA ALA A 318 -37.00 -50.41 46.59
C ALA A 318 -37.70 -51.75 46.89
N TYR A 319 -37.62 -52.70 45.96
CA TYR A 319 -38.14 -54.05 46.16
C TYR A 319 -37.42 -54.79 47.31
N GLN A 320 -36.09 -54.70 47.36
CA GLN A 320 -35.29 -55.28 48.44
C GLN A 320 -35.60 -54.63 49.79
N ALA A 321 -35.76 -53.30 49.81
CA ALA A 321 -36.16 -52.58 51.02
C ALA A 321 -37.54 -52.99 51.52
N TRP A 322 -38.51 -53.25 50.63
CA TRP A 322 -39.83 -53.76 51.01
C TRP A 322 -39.78 -55.19 51.56
N LYS A 323 -38.95 -56.07 50.99
CA LYS A 323 -38.79 -57.44 51.49
C LYS A 323 -38.09 -57.56 52.83
N HIS A 324 -37.17 -56.64 53.13
CA HIS A 324 -36.39 -56.62 54.38
C HIS A 324 -36.88 -55.55 55.35
N LEU A 325 -38.19 -55.28 55.39
CA LEU A 325 -38.80 -54.47 56.45
C LEU A 325 -38.58 -55.15 57.80
N VAL A 326 -37.53 -54.73 58.50
CA VAL A 326 -37.28 -55.08 59.90
C VAL A 326 -38.48 -54.58 60.70
N THR A 327 -39.24 -55.50 61.29
CA THR A 327 -40.30 -55.15 62.23
C THR A 327 -39.68 -54.29 63.34
N PRO A 328 -40.11 -53.02 63.51
CA PRO A 328 -39.62 -52.20 64.59
C PRO A 328 -40.07 -52.85 65.91
N SER A 329 -39.10 -53.19 66.76
CA SER A 329 -39.31 -53.67 68.13
C SER A 329 -39.77 -52.56 69.06
#